data_AF-A0A0B6YL25-F1
#
_entry.id   AF-A0A0B6YL25-F1
#
_cell.length_a   1.000
_cell.length_b   1.000
_cell.length_c   1.000
_cell.angle_alpha   90.00
_cell.angle_beta   90.00
_cell.angle_gamma   90.00
#
_symmetry.space_group_name_H-M   'P 1'
#
loop_
_entity.id
_entity.type
_entity.pdbx_description
1 polymer ?
#
loop_
_entity_poly.entity_id
_entity_poly.type
_entity_poly.pdbx_seq_one_letter_code
_entity_poly.pdbx_strand_id
1 'polypeptide(L)'
;MHYILKCVCESKFLHVHVDRFLSELQQRTHPDAFGCFQKLVDVIEYVAKNMRAYTSHCKQPLQSLLDVGKGLNILIEEKDLTMRVRRLLQLTDKENIQMKTERIYYKREKAIPVPDDEEPPEKYSEMTIFPVTDELFDSVEPFLRANKTKGAYRDLEHYLDIHSRLMKEDYLSPIRTGLKDFKIAQQNNESVKEHDLRFYYNVQIAKISFDSDEGITHLIHFDCSPFIEIEWEYSKRLMFGSLLVFSKDNFESTIFATVANRDVEKLKRG
;
A
#
# COMPACT_ATOMS: atom_id res chain seq x y z
N MET A 1 21.24 -4.18 -25.82
CA MET A 1 20.80 -2.87 -25.30
C MET A 1 19.96 -2.95 -24.02
N HIS A 2 18.97 -3.85 -23.91
CA HIS A 2 18.14 -3.95 -22.69
C HIS A 2 18.89 -4.13 -21.37
N TYR A 3 19.99 -4.91 -21.35
CA TYR A 3 20.78 -5.12 -20.13
C TYR A 3 21.46 -3.83 -19.62
N ILE A 4 22.03 -3.03 -20.54
CA ILE A 4 22.69 -1.76 -20.19
C ILE A 4 21.66 -0.75 -19.66
N LEU A 5 20.50 -0.63 -20.33
CA LEU A 5 19.42 0.23 -19.86
C LEU A 5 18.90 -0.20 -18.49
N LYS A 6 18.76 -1.50 -18.24
CA LYS A 6 18.38 -2.04 -16.94
C LYS A 6 19.40 -1.64 -15.86
N CYS A 7 20.69 -1.84 -16.10
CA CYS A 7 21.74 -1.42 -15.16
C CYS A 7 21.73 0.09 -14.91
N VAL A 8 21.47 0.92 -15.93
CA VAL A 8 21.35 2.38 -15.75
C VAL A 8 20.13 2.74 -14.89
N CYS A 9 18.99 2.07 -15.09
CA CYS A 9 17.77 2.31 -14.31
C CYS A 9 17.88 1.81 -12.86
N GLU A 10 18.62 0.73 -12.61
CA GLU A 10 18.91 0.20 -11.27
C GLU A 10 20.01 0.99 -10.54
N SER A 11 20.78 1.81 -11.27
CA SER A 11 21.85 2.63 -10.70
C SER A 11 21.34 3.93 -10.07
N LYS A 12 22.22 4.63 -9.35
CA LYS A 12 21.96 5.98 -8.79
C LYS A 12 21.93 7.09 -9.86
N PHE A 13 22.02 6.75 -11.14
CA PHE A 13 22.07 7.72 -12.23
C PHE A 13 20.85 8.65 -12.25
N LEU A 14 19.64 8.08 -12.31
CA LEU A 14 18.40 8.86 -12.37
C LEU A 14 18.15 9.63 -11.08
N HIS A 15 18.42 9.07 -9.91
CA HIS A 15 18.04 9.70 -8.62
C HIS A 15 19.05 10.68 -8.05
N VAL A 16 20.31 10.63 -8.48
CA VAL A 16 21.39 11.41 -7.84
C VAL A 16 22.22 12.16 -8.87
N HIS A 17 22.66 11.48 -9.94
CA HIS A 17 23.58 12.08 -10.89
C HIS A 17 22.89 13.07 -11.84
N VAL A 18 21.65 12.80 -12.24
CA VAL A 18 20.88 13.73 -13.07
C VAL A 18 20.56 15.02 -12.30
N ASP A 19 20.07 14.93 -11.07
CA ASP A 19 19.75 16.13 -10.27
C ASP A 19 20.99 16.97 -9.94
N ARG A 20 22.12 16.31 -9.65
CA ARG A 20 23.40 16.99 -9.44
C ARG A 20 23.88 17.70 -10.71
N PHE A 21 23.78 17.04 -11.87
CA PHE A 21 24.17 17.62 -13.15
C PHE A 21 23.29 18.84 -13.50
N LEU A 22 21.98 18.77 -13.25
CA LEU A 22 21.05 19.89 -13.46
C LEU A 22 21.36 21.06 -12.52
N SER A 23 21.70 20.77 -11.27
CA SER A 23 22.12 21.79 -10.29
C SER A 23 23.44 22.48 -10.69
N GLU A 24 24.41 21.71 -11.20
CA GLU A 24 25.69 22.25 -11.69
C GLU A 24 25.52 23.06 -12.98
N LEU A 25 24.60 22.66 -13.87
CA LEU A 25 24.22 23.42 -15.07
C LEU A 25 23.60 24.77 -14.72
N GLN A 26 22.77 24.83 -13.68
CA GLN A 26 22.16 26.07 -13.21
C GLN A 26 23.20 27.07 -12.70
N GLN A 27 24.26 26.58 -12.03
CA GLN A 27 25.29 27.42 -11.43
C GLN A 27 26.33 27.92 -12.43
N ARG A 28 26.62 27.16 -13.50
CA ARG A 28 27.75 27.43 -14.41
C ARG A 28 27.36 28.05 -15.75
N THR A 29 26.07 28.26 -16.05
CA THR A 29 25.56 28.84 -17.32
C THR A 29 26.37 28.41 -18.53
N HIS A 30 26.22 27.13 -18.91
CA HIS A 30 26.93 26.55 -20.04
C HIS A 30 26.36 27.06 -21.38
N PRO A 31 27.20 27.40 -22.39
CA PRO A 31 26.73 27.95 -23.68
C PRO A 31 25.86 26.97 -24.49
N ASP A 32 25.96 25.66 -24.26
CA ASP A 32 25.13 24.61 -24.88
C ASP A 32 24.20 23.92 -23.87
N ALA A 33 23.65 24.66 -22.90
CA ALA A 33 22.71 24.11 -21.92
C ALA A 33 21.50 23.45 -22.63
N PHE A 34 21.00 24.05 -23.71
CA PHE A 34 19.89 23.52 -24.48
C PHE A 34 20.16 22.11 -25.06
N GLY A 35 21.30 21.90 -25.72
CA GLY A 35 21.65 20.60 -26.29
C GLY A 35 21.78 19.49 -25.25
N CYS A 36 22.25 19.83 -24.05
CA CYS A 36 22.28 18.91 -22.91
C CYS A 36 20.88 18.55 -22.40
N PHE A 37 19.98 19.53 -22.28
CA PHE A 37 18.59 19.31 -21.87
C PHE A 37 17.85 18.43 -22.87
N GLN A 38 18.00 18.70 -24.17
CA GLN A 38 17.36 17.91 -25.22
C GLN A 38 17.81 16.44 -25.17
N LYS A 39 19.11 16.18 -25.04
CA LYS A 39 19.65 14.82 -24.92
C LYS A 39 19.15 14.10 -23.67
N LEU A 40 19.03 14.80 -22.54
CA LEU A 40 18.48 14.22 -21.31
C LEU A 40 17.00 13.84 -21.47
N VAL A 41 16.20 14.71 -22.11
CA VAL A 41 14.80 14.42 -22.39
C VAL A 41 14.67 13.23 -23.34
N ASP A 42 15.50 13.14 -24.38
CA ASP A 42 15.49 12.01 -25.32
C ASP A 42 15.87 10.68 -24.64
N VAL A 43 16.85 10.70 -23.72
CA VAL A 43 17.22 9.53 -22.92
C VAL A 43 16.07 9.11 -22.01
N ILE A 44 15.43 10.04 -21.30
CA ILE A 44 14.30 9.75 -20.41
C ILE A 44 13.10 9.24 -21.22
N GLU A 45 12.84 9.80 -22.40
CA GLU A 45 11.78 9.33 -23.30
C GLU A 45 12.06 7.91 -23.80
N TYR A 46 13.31 7.60 -24.13
CA TYR A 46 13.71 6.26 -24.55
C TYR A 46 13.59 5.23 -23.41
N VAL A 47 13.96 5.61 -22.18
CA VAL A 47 13.77 4.79 -20.99
C VAL A 47 12.27 4.55 -20.74
N ALA A 48 11.46 5.60 -20.81
CA ALA A 48 10.02 5.50 -20.57
C ALA A 48 9.31 4.61 -21.60
N LYS A 49 9.71 4.66 -22.88
CA LYS A 49 9.12 3.81 -23.93
C LYS A 49 9.50 2.34 -23.82
N ASN A 50 10.76 2.04 -23.47
CA ASN A 50 11.29 0.68 -23.54
C ASN A 50 11.30 -0.07 -22.20
N MET A 51 11.20 0.63 -21.06
CA MET A 51 11.34 0.05 -19.72
C MET A 51 10.20 0.52 -18.80
N ARG A 52 8.97 0.07 -19.10
CA ARG A 52 7.74 0.44 -18.35
C ARG A 52 7.83 0.19 -16.84
N ALA A 53 8.61 -0.79 -16.40
CA ALA A 53 8.78 -1.08 -14.97
C ALA A 53 9.56 0.01 -14.19
N TYR A 54 10.31 0.87 -14.88
CA TYR A 54 11.19 1.87 -14.25
C TYR A 54 10.71 3.31 -14.48
N THR A 55 9.51 3.50 -15.03
CA THR A 55 8.95 4.82 -15.35
C THR A 55 8.71 5.67 -14.10
N SER A 56 8.50 5.04 -12.94
CA SER A 56 8.45 5.70 -11.64
C SER A 56 9.75 6.46 -11.30
N HIS A 57 10.91 5.93 -11.70
CA HIS A 57 12.22 6.51 -11.39
C HIS A 57 12.52 7.75 -12.23
N CYS A 58 11.78 7.97 -13.32
CA CYS A 58 11.94 9.14 -14.18
C CYS A 58 11.22 10.39 -13.64
N LYS A 59 10.33 10.26 -12.64
CA LYS A 59 9.49 11.36 -12.16
C LYS A 59 10.28 12.49 -11.52
N GLN A 60 11.18 12.15 -10.59
CA GLN A 60 12.03 13.14 -9.89
C GLN A 60 12.91 13.93 -10.90
N PRO A 61 13.66 13.26 -11.80
CA PRO A 61 14.40 13.94 -12.87
C PRO A 61 13.56 14.85 -13.75
N LEU A 62 12.35 14.43 -14.14
CA LEU A 62 11.46 15.22 -14.98
C LEU A 62 10.92 16.46 -14.26
N GLN A 63 10.73 16.40 -12.93
CA GLN A 63 10.36 17.55 -12.11
C GLN A 63 11.54 18.53 -11.99
N SER A 64 12.74 18.03 -11.65
CA SER A 64 13.97 18.83 -11.61
C SER A 64 14.28 19.50 -12.95
N LEU A 65 14.06 18.81 -14.07
CA LEU A 65 14.21 19.37 -15.43
C LEU A 65 13.24 20.54 -15.69
N LEU A 66 11.99 20.45 -15.22
CA LEU A 66 11.03 21.55 -15.36
C LEU A 66 11.44 22.75 -14.53
N ASP A 67 11.91 22.53 -13.30
CA ASP A 67 12.22 23.61 -12.37
C ASP A 67 13.50 24.34 -12.79
N VAL A 68 14.56 23.59 -13.13
CA VAL A 68 15.82 24.16 -13.61
C VAL A 68 15.65 24.77 -15.01
N GLY A 69 14.88 24.13 -15.89
CA GLY A 69 14.64 24.64 -17.24
C GLY A 69 13.80 25.93 -17.27
N LYS A 70 12.90 26.14 -16.29
CA LYS A 70 12.23 27.43 -16.07
C LYS A 70 13.20 28.48 -15.52
N GLY A 71 14.05 28.09 -14.57
CA GLY A 71 15.04 28.98 -13.96
C GLY A 71 16.09 29.51 -14.95
N LEU A 72 16.42 28.73 -15.97
CA LEU A 72 17.37 29.11 -17.03
C LEU A 72 16.71 29.77 -18.26
N ASN A 73 15.39 30.02 -18.24
CA ASN A 73 14.60 30.56 -19.36
C ASN A 73 14.55 29.69 -20.64
N ILE A 74 15.24 28.56 -20.67
CA ILE A 74 15.33 27.62 -21.81
C ILE A 74 13.95 27.07 -22.20
N LEU A 75 13.13 26.74 -21.20
CA LEU A 75 11.78 26.19 -21.39
C LEU A 75 10.73 27.25 -21.77
N ILE A 76 11.07 28.53 -21.65
CA ILE A 76 10.22 29.67 -22.03
C ILE A 76 10.44 30.03 -23.50
N GLU A 77 11.66 29.86 -24.01
CA GLU A 77 12.01 30.07 -25.42
C GLU A 77 11.49 28.95 -26.32
N GLU A 78 11.58 27.68 -25.89
CA GLU A 78 11.06 26.53 -26.66
C GLU A 78 9.87 25.83 -25.99
N LYS A 79 8.66 26.18 -26.45
CA LYS A 79 7.39 25.60 -25.96
C LYS A 79 7.26 24.09 -26.23
N ASP A 80 7.94 23.55 -27.24
CA ASP A 80 7.84 22.14 -27.62
C ASP A 80 8.48 21.21 -26.58
N LEU A 81 9.67 21.56 -26.09
CA LEU A 81 10.38 20.79 -25.07
C LEU A 81 9.59 20.76 -23.75
N THR A 82 8.99 21.88 -23.36
CA THR A 82 8.08 21.97 -22.20
C THR A 82 6.87 21.06 -22.35
N MET A 83 6.28 20.96 -23.54
CA MET A 83 5.17 20.05 -23.80
C MET A 83 5.60 18.57 -23.74
N ARG A 84 6.79 18.23 -24.25
CA ARG A 84 7.34 16.87 -24.20
C ARG A 84 7.55 16.41 -22.75
N VAL A 85 8.20 17.23 -21.92
CA VAL A 85 8.44 16.91 -20.50
C VAL A 85 7.13 16.77 -19.72
N ARG A 86 6.16 17.69 -19.93
CA ARG A 86 4.83 17.58 -19.31
C ARG A 86 4.08 16.31 -19.74
N ARG A 87 4.16 15.92 -21.01
CA ARG A 87 3.55 14.68 -21.51
C ARG A 87 4.16 13.44 -20.84
N LEU A 88 5.48 13.41 -20.66
CA LEU A 88 6.17 12.31 -19.97
C LEU A 88 5.78 12.22 -18.49
N LEU A 89 5.59 13.36 -17.81
CA LEU A 89 5.07 13.39 -16.43
C LEU A 89 3.65 12.82 -16.34
N GLN A 90 2.76 13.19 -17.27
CA GLN A 90 1.40 12.64 -17.29
C GLN A 90 1.37 11.12 -17.54
N LEU A 91 2.27 10.61 -18.39
CA LEU A 91 2.40 9.18 -18.65
C LEU A 91 2.92 8.41 -17.43
N THR A 92 3.95 8.95 -16.77
CA THR A 92 4.51 8.36 -15.54
C THR A 92 3.52 8.40 -14.37
N ASP A 93 2.67 9.42 -14.27
CA ASP A 93 1.60 9.46 -13.25
C ASP A 93 0.49 8.43 -13.53
N LYS A 94 0.05 8.29 -14.79
CA LYS A 94 -0.96 7.28 -15.19
C LYS A 94 -0.46 5.86 -14.94
N GLU A 95 0.79 5.56 -15.28
CA GLU A 95 1.39 4.24 -15.06
C GLU A 95 1.59 3.93 -13.57
N ASN A 96 1.92 4.92 -12.73
CA ASN A 96 2.00 4.72 -11.28
C ASN A 96 0.63 4.43 -10.65
N ILE A 97 -0.43 5.11 -11.11
CA ILE A 97 -1.80 4.83 -10.66
C ILE A 97 -2.21 3.43 -11.10
N GLN A 98 -1.92 3.06 -12.35
CA GLN A 98 -2.17 1.73 -12.90
C GLN A 98 -1.40 0.64 -12.12
N MET A 99 -0.09 0.81 -11.89
CA MET A 99 0.71 -0.14 -11.11
C MET A 99 0.30 -0.23 -9.65
N LYS A 100 -0.13 0.87 -9.02
CA LYS A 100 -0.71 0.82 -7.66
C LYS A 100 -2.03 0.04 -7.66
N THR A 101 -2.87 0.25 -8.67
CA THR A 101 -4.16 -0.44 -8.84
C THR A 101 -3.94 -1.94 -9.12
N GLU A 102 -2.98 -2.27 -9.97
CA GLU A 102 -2.57 -3.64 -10.30
C GLU A 102 -1.86 -4.36 -9.14
N ARG A 103 -1.12 -3.63 -8.30
CA ARG A 103 -0.55 -4.18 -7.05
C ARG A 103 -1.62 -4.38 -5.97
N ILE A 104 -2.63 -3.52 -5.85
CA ILE A 104 -3.77 -3.81 -4.97
C ILE A 104 -4.51 -5.08 -5.44
N TYR A 105 -4.50 -5.33 -6.75
CA TYR A 105 -4.92 -6.58 -7.38
C TYR A 105 -3.83 -7.67 -7.37
N TYR A 106 -3.02 -7.80 -6.30
CA TYR A 106 -2.31 -9.07 -6.08
C TYR A 106 -3.35 -10.18 -6.16
N LYS A 107 -3.05 -11.12 -7.05
CA LYS A 107 -3.89 -12.18 -7.59
C LYS A 107 -4.53 -12.99 -6.45
N ARG A 108 -5.61 -12.47 -5.84
CA ARG A 108 -6.45 -13.21 -4.90
C ARG A 108 -6.84 -14.48 -5.63
N GLU A 109 -6.40 -15.63 -5.14
CA GLU A 109 -6.89 -16.90 -5.64
C GLU A 109 -8.41 -16.84 -5.50
N LYS A 110 -9.11 -16.92 -6.65
CA LYS A 110 -10.55 -16.81 -6.64
C LYS A 110 -11.07 -18.06 -5.95
N ALA A 111 -11.59 -17.91 -4.74
CA ALA A 111 -12.34 -18.97 -4.09
C ALA A 111 -13.41 -19.46 -5.06
N ILE A 112 -13.47 -20.77 -5.26
CA ILE A 112 -14.51 -21.39 -6.09
C ILE A 112 -15.78 -21.33 -5.25
N PRO A 113 -16.82 -20.60 -5.68
CA PRO A 113 -18.03 -20.50 -4.88
C PRO A 113 -18.71 -21.85 -4.80
N VAL A 114 -19.17 -22.18 -3.60
CA VAL A 114 -20.05 -23.32 -3.35
C VAL A 114 -21.37 -23.10 -4.09
N PRO A 115 -22.00 -24.16 -4.64
CA PRO A 115 -23.33 -24.08 -5.23
C PRO A 115 -24.36 -23.37 -4.32
N ASP A 116 -25.25 -22.57 -4.90
CA ASP A 116 -26.24 -21.76 -4.16
C ASP A 116 -27.22 -22.63 -3.33
N ASP A 117 -27.47 -23.85 -3.81
CA ASP A 117 -28.37 -24.83 -3.21
C ASP A 117 -27.75 -25.57 -2.02
N GLU A 118 -26.43 -25.49 -1.83
CA GLU A 118 -25.76 -26.17 -0.73
C GLU A 118 -26.10 -25.50 0.61
N GLU A 119 -26.37 -26.34 1.61
CA GLU A 119 -26.71 -25.85 2.95
C GLU A 119 -25.45 -25.50 3.74
N PRO A 120 -25.44 -24.36 4.44
CA PRO A 120 -24.30 -23.97 5.24
C PRO A 120 -24.11 -24.94 6.42
N PRO A 121 -22.86 -25.18 6.85
CA PRO A 121 -22.57 -26.08 7.98
C PRO A 121 -23.10 -25.55 9.32
N GLU A 122 -23.29 -24.24 9.44
CA GLU A 122 -23.72 -23.55 10.66
C GLU A 122 -24.58 -22.33 10.30
N LYS A 123 -25.39 -21.85 11.25
CA LYS A 123 -26.25 -20.69 11.02
C LYS A 123 -25.46 -19.38 11.11
N TYR A 124 -25.82 -18.41 10.27
CA TYR A 124 -25.20 -17.07 10.29
C TYR A 124 -25.32 -16.36 11.65
N SER A 125 -26.39 -16.61 12.39
CA SER A 125 -26.63 -16.02 13.71
C SER A 125 -25.69 -16.56 14.80
N GLU A 126 -25.10 -17.73 14.59
CA GLU A 126 -24.18 -18.37 15.52
C GLU A 126 -22.72 -17.98 15.26
N MET A 127 -22.44 -17.36 14.11
CA MET A 127 -21.10 -16.94 13.75
C MET A 127 -20.60 -15.82 14.66
N THR A 128 -19.36 -15.96 15.11
CA THR A 128 -18.68 -14.88 15.82
C THR A 128 -18.29 -13.75 14.86
N ILE A 129 -18.53 -12.52 15.30
CA ILE A 129 -18.14 -11.30 14.58
C ILE A 129 -16.62 -11.15 14.56
N PHE A 130 -15.97 -11.47 15.68
CA PHE A 130 -14.51 -11.49 15.76
C PHE A 130 -13.97 -12.82 15.26
N PRO A 131 -12.81 -12.84 14.59
CA PRO A 131 -12.20 -14.06 14.13
C PRO A 131 -11.83 -14.98 15.29
N VAL A 132 -11.77 -16.27 14.99
CA VAL A 132 -11.01 -17.22 15.81
C VAL A 132 -9.59 -17.34 15.23
N THR A 133 -8.60 -17.63 16.07
CA THR A 133 -7.20 -17.76 15.64
C THR A 133 -7.02 -18.71 14.46
N ASP A 134 -7.76 -19.82 14.43
CA ASP A 134 -7.69 -20.82 13.35
C ASP A 134 -8.22 -20.28 12.00
N GLU A 135 -9.16 -19.33 12.02
CA GLU A 135 -9.70 -18.68 10.82
C GLU A 135 -8.70 -17.68 10.19
N LEU A 136 -7.67 -17.30 10.93
CA LEU A 136 -6.60 -16.41 10.47
C LEU A 136 -5.54 -17.13 9.64
N PHE A 137 -5.61 -18.45 9.55
CA PHE A 137 -4.70 -19.28 8.78
C PHE A 137 -5.44 -20.02 7.68
N ASP A 138 -4.71 -20.37 6.59
CA ASP A 138 -5.25 -21.10 5.43
C ASP A 138 -5.68 -22.56 5.76
N SER A 139 -5.79 -22.92 7.05
CA SER A 139 -6.20 -24.24 7.53
C SER A 139 -7.70 -24.51 7.36
N VAL A 140 -8.52 -23.47 7.28
CA VAL A 140 -9.98 -23.61 7.15
C VAL A 140 -10.42 -23.00 5.82
N GLU A 141 -10.95 -23.83 4.94
CA GLU A 141 -11.59 -23.36 3.70
C GLU A 141 -12.96 -22.77 4.05
N PRO A 142 -13.21 -21.49 3.75
CA PRO A 142 -14.47 -20.84 4.11
C PRO A 142 -15.61 -21.34 3.20
N PHE A 143 -16.75 -21.66 3.79
CA PHE A 143 -17.97 -21.93 3.02
C PHE A 143 -18.51 -20.61 2.45
N LEU A 144 -18.36 -20.41 1.14
CA LEU A 144 -18.73 -19.17 0.46
C LEU A 144 -19.60 -19.45 -0.76
N ARG A 145 -20.78 -18.82 -0.79
CA ARG A 145 -21.64 -18.79 -1.96
C ARG A 145 -21.46 -17.48 -2.72
N ALA A 146 -21.68 -17.52 -4.03
CA ALA A 146 -21.52 -16.35 -4.86
C ALA A 146 -22.54 -15.25 -4.51
N ASN A 147 -22.10 -13.99 -4.52
CA ASN A 147 -23.02 -12.87 -4.41
C ASN A 147 -23.99 -12.85 -5.62
N LYS A 148 -25.30 -12.89 -5.36
CA LYS A 148 -26.32 -12.91 -6.41
C LYS A 148 -26.52 -11.51 -6.97
N THR A 149 -25.92 -11.23 -8.13
CA THR A 149 -26.12 -9.97 -8.87
C THR A 149 -27.36 -9.98 -9.76
N LYS A 150 -27.94 -11.16 -10.00
CA LYS A 150 -29.14 -11.37 -10.81
C LYS A 150 -30.02 -12.44 -10.14
N GLY A 151 -31.33 -12.25 -10.24
CA GLY A 151 -32.32 -13.16 -9.63
C GLY A 151 -32.58 -12.84 -8.15
N ALA A 152 -33.57 -13.54 -7.59
CA ALA A 152 -33.96 -13.37 -6.18
C ALA A 152 -33.21 -14.34 -5.26
N TYR A 153 -33.11 -13.97 -3.98
CA TYR A 153 -32.75 -14.88 -2.91
C TYR A 153 -33.96 -15.78 -2.58
N ARG A 154 -33.70 -16.99 -2.06
CA ARG A 154 -34.77 -17.94 -1.71
C ARG A 154 -35.69 -17.37 -0.63
N ASP A 155 -35.09 -16.84 0.42
CA ASP A 155 -35.74 -16.20 1.56
C ASP A 155 -34.77 -15.22 2.26
N LEU A 156 -35.21 -14.66 3.39
CA LEU A 156 -34.40 -13.73 4.20
C LEU A 156 -33.18 -14.43 4.81
N GLU A 157 -33.31 -15.67 5.27
CA GLU A 157 -32.22 -16.42 5.91
C GLU A 157 -31.10 -16.71 4.92
N HIS A 158 -31.47 -17.09 3.69
CA HIS A 158 -30.58 -17.26 2.56
C HIS A 158 -29.81 -15.98 2.21
N TYR A 159 -30.51 -14.84 2.18
CA TYR A 159 -29.89 -13.53 1.94
C TYR A 159 -28.87 -13.19 3.02
N LEU A 160 -29.29 -13.29 4.29
CA LEU A 160 -28.44 -12.93 5.42
C LEU A 160 -27.21 -13.84 5.54
N ASP A 161 -27.36 -15.14 5.36
CA ASP A 161 -26.22 -16.07 5.43
C ASP A 161 -25.18 -15.79 4.34
N ILE A 162 -25.61 -15.61 3.08
CA ILE A 162 -24.69 -15.30 1.97
C ILE A 162 -23.92 -14.00 2.28
N HIS A 163 -24.63 -12.95 2.67
CA HIS A 163 -23.99 -11.66 2.92
C HIS A 163 -23.11 -11.66 4.17
N SER A 164 -23.53 -12.30 5.26
CA SER A 164 -22.72 -12.40 6.47
C SER A 164 -21.41 -13.14 6.22
N ARG A 165 -21.44 -14.28 5.51
CA ARG A 165 -20.24 -15.06 5.19
C ARG A 165 -19.31 -14.31 4.23
N LEU A 166 -19.86 -13.68 3.19
CA LEU A 166 -19.07 -12.86 2.26
C LEU A 166 -18.42 -11.66 2.95
N MET A 167 -19.17 -10.95 3.81
CA MET A 167 -18.60 -9.84 4.58
C MET A 167 -17.51 -10.32 5.53
N LYS A 168 -17.70 -11.47 6.17
CA LYS A 168 -16.69 -12.08 7.05
C LYS A 168 -15.42 -12.41 6.27
N GLU A 169 -15.56 -13.03 5.10
CA GLU A 169 -14.42 -13.31 4.23
C GLU A 169 -13.70 -12.04 3.75
N ASP A 170 -14.46 -11.00 3.37
CA ASP A 170 -13.89 -9.77 2.83
C ASP A 170 -12.91 -9.09 3.81
N TYR A 171 -13.13 -9.23 5.12
CA TYR A 171 -12.21 -8.70 6.12
C TYR A 171 -11.16 -9.72 6.60
N LEU A 172 -11.46 -11.03 6.58
CA LEU A 172 -10.51 -12.09 6.95
C LEU A 172 -9.44 -12.32 5.89
N SER A 173 -9.80 -12.28 4.61
CA SER A 173 -8.89 -12.56 3.49
C SER A 173 -7.64 -11.66 3.48
N PRO A 174 -7.74 -10.32 3.69
CA PRO A 174 -6.58 -9.46 3.87
C PRO A 174 -5.70 -9.85 5.07
N ILE A 175 -6.32 -10.31 6.18
CA ILE A 175 -5.59 -10.71 7.38
C ILE A 175 -4.79 -11.99 7.12
N ARG A 176 -5.42 -13.02 6.53
CA ARG A 176 -4.76 -14.28 6.12
C ARG A 176 -3.58 -14.01 5.20
N THR A 177 -3.78 -13.20 4.18
CA THR A 177 -2.73 -12.84 3.22
C THR A 177 -1.58 -12.10 3.90
N GLY A 178 -1.87 -11.10 4.73
CA GLY A 178 -0.85 -10.33 5.43
C GLY A 178 -0.07 -11.15 6.47
N LEU A 179 -0.71 -12.10 7.16
CA LEU A 179 -0.03 -13.01 8.08
C LEU A 179 0.85 -14.04 7.36
N LYS A 180 0.42 -14.49 6.17
CA LYS A 180 1.24 -15.34 5.30
C LYS A 180 2.49 -14.61 4.84
N ASP A 181 2.34 -13.37 4.37
CA ASP A 181 3.47 -12.51 4.01
C ASP A 181 4.39 -12.23 5.20
N PHE A 182 3.83 -12.02 6.40
CA PHE A 182 4.58 -11.88 7.64
C PHE A 182 5.45 -13.11 7.94
N LYS A 183 4.87 -14.32 7.88
CA LYS A 183 5.59 -15.57 8.12
C LYS A 183 6.72 -15.80 7.10
N ILE A 184 6.46 -15.53 5.82
CA ILE A 184 7.47 -15.65 4.76
C ILE A 184 8.62 -14.65 4.99
N ALA A 185 8.30 -13.40 5.31
CA ALA A 185 9.30 -12.38 5.60
C ALA A 185 10.14 -12.74 6.84
N GLN A 186 9.52 -13.27 7.89
CA GLN A 186 10.21 -13.75 9.08
C GLN A 186 11.18 -14.91 8.77
N GLN A 187 10.78 -15.85 7.93
CA GLN A 187 11.65 -16.96 7.50
C GLN A 187 12.85 -16.48 6.66
N ASN A 188 12.65 -15.44 5.85
CA ASN A 188 13.68 -14.89 4.98
C ASN A 188 14.52 -13.77 5.63
N ASN A 189 14.23 -13.38 6.88
CA ASN A 189 14.80 -12.19 7.54
C ASN A 189 14.64 -10.89 6.72
N GLU A 190 13.52 -10.77 6.00
CA GLU A 190 13.18 -9.59 5.20
C GLU A 190 12.16 -8.71 5.93
N SER A 191 12.04 -7.45 5.50
CA SER A 191 10.95 -6.60 5.96
C SER A 191 9.62 -7.03 5.36
N VAL A 192 8.58 -7.07 6.19
CA VAL A 192 7.23 -7.46 5.76
C VAL A 192 6.70 -6.40 4.81
N LYS A 193 6.14 -6.83 3.68
CA LYS A 193 5.48 -5.92 2.74
C LYS A 193 4.14 -5.49 3.34
N GLU A 194 4.10 -4.26 3.87
CA GLU A 194 2.88 -3.68 4.44
C GLU A 194 1.90 -3.24 3.33
N HIS A 195 1.08 -4.18 2.83
CA HIS A 195 -0.01 -3.87 1.90
C HIS A 195 -1.28 -3.46 2.66
N ASP A 196 -2.09 -4.43 3.06
CA ASP A 196 -3.36 -4.20 3.76
C ASP A 196 -3.19 -4.17 5.29
N LEU A 197 -2.18 -4.88 5.82
CA LEU A 197 -1.84 -4.88 7.25
C LEU A 197 -0.70 -3.92 7.59
N ARG A 198 -0.66 -3.53 8.86
CA ARG A 198 0.39 -2.71 9.48
C ARG A 198 0.89 -3.44 10.71
N PHE A 199 2.20 -3.60 10.83
CA PHE A 199 2.80 -4.36 11.92
C PHE A 199 3.44 -3.42 12.92
N TYR A 200 3.10 -3.59 14.19
CA TYR A 200 3.68 -2.86 15.32
C TYR A 200 4.38 -3.87 16.22
N TYR A 201 5.61 -3.55 16.61
CA TYR A 201 6.47 -4.44 17.38
C TYR A 201 6.67 -3.91 18.80
N ASN A 202 7.11 -4.81 19.70
CA ASN A 202 7.33 -4.51 21.12
C ASN A 202 6.12 -3.82 21.78
N VAL A 203 4.95 -4.41 21.57
CA VAL A 203 3.68 -3.89 22.08
C VAL A 203 3.50 -4.28 23.55
N GLN A 204 3.16 -3.31 24.40
CA GLN A 204 2.97 -3.51 25.83
C GLN A 204 1.68 -2.85 26.31
N ILE A 205 0.99 -3.49 27.25
CA ILE A 205 -0.18 -2.91 27.91
C ILE A 205 0.33 -2.04 29.06
N ALA A 206 0.25 -0.72 28.90
CA ALA A 206 0.77 0.23 29.87
C ALA A 206 -0.20 0.44 31.05
N LYS A 207 -1.50 0.57 30.76
CA LYS A 207 -2.51 0.88 31.78
C LYS A 207 -3.90 0.39 31.37
N ILE A 208 -4.73 0.06 32.36
CA ILE A 208 -6.17 -0.16 32.18
C ILE A 208 -6.90 1.10 32.66
N SER A 209 -7.80 1.62 31.84
CA SER A 209 -8.68 2.75 32.13
C SER A 209 -10.14 2.35 32.01
N PHE A 210 -10.98 3.07 32.73
CA PHE A 210 -12.43 2.95 32.63
C PHE A 210 -12.95 4.27 32.08
N ASP A 211 -13.63 4.19 30.95
CA ASP A 211 -14.33 5.29 30.34
C ASP A 211 -15.84 5.07 30.53
N SER A 212 -16.59 6.13 30.82
CA SER A 212 -18.03 6.04 31.02
C SER A 212 -18.76 5.63 29.73
N ASP A 213 -18.21 6.02 28.58
CA ASP A 213 -18.86 5.82 27.28
C ASP A 213 -18.29 4.58 26.54
N GLU A 214 -17.00 4.29 26.70
CA GLU A 214 -16.29 3.21 25.99
C GLU A 214 -16.00 1.97 26.87
N GLY A 215 -16.33 2.02 28.17
CA GLY A 215 -16.12 0.92 29.10
C GLY A 215 -14.63 0.67 29.44
N ILE A 216 -14.19 -0.59 29.42
CA ILE A 216 -12.83 -0.96 29.81
C ILE A 216 -11.87 -0.75 28.64
N THR A 217 -10.98 0.22 28.77
CA THR A 217 -9.99 0.58 27.76
C THR A 217 -8.58 0.23 28.22
N HIS A 218 -7.73 -0.16 27.28
CA HIS A 218 -6.33 -0.48 27.55
C HIS A 218 -5.45 0.53 26.83
N LEU A 219 -4.58 1.21 27.58
CA LEU A 219 -3.53 2.04 27.01
C LEU A 219 -2.39 1.13 26.55
N ILE A 220 -2.16 1.14 25.25
CA ILE A 220 -1.13 0.33 24.59
C ILE A 220 0.04 1.22 24.21
N HIS A 221 1.25 0.73 24.48
CA HIS A 221 2.51 1.31 24.03
C HIS A 221 3.14 0.39 22.99
N PHE A 222 3.76 0.94 21.95
CA PHE A 222 4.49 0.16 20.94
C PHE A 222 5.77 0.87 20.51
N ASP A 223 6.70 0.15 19.88
CA ASP A 223 7.93 0.76 19.37
C ASP A 223 7.64 1.71 18.20
N CYS A 224 7.88 3.00 18.43
CA CYS A 224 7.69 4.05 17.45
C CYS A 224 8.93 4.33 16.59
N SER A 225 10.07 3.68 16.85
CA SER A 225 11.34 3.92 16.14
C SER A 225 11.23 3.79 14.61
N PRO A 226 10.48 2.81 14.06
CA PRO A 226 10.28 2.70 12.60
C PRO A 226 9.32 3.75 12.02
N PHE A 227 8.63 4.52 12.86
CA PHE A 227 7.51 5.38 12.48
C PHE A 227 7.78 6.87 12.69
N ILE A 228 9.04 7.25 12.86
CA ILE A 228 9.46 8.65 13.09
C ILE A 228 9.06 9.55 11.90
N GLU A 229 9.12 9.04 10.67
CA GLU A 229 8.76 9.78 9.46
C GLU A 229 7.24 9.82 9.18
N ILE A 230 6.43 9.14 10.00
CA ILE A 230 4.98 9.10 9.78
C ILE A 230 4.33 10.39 10.30
N GLU A 231 3.71 11.12 9.38
CA GLU A 231 2.80 12.22 9.73
C GLU A 231 1.48 11.66 10.28
N TRP A 232 1.47 11.42 11.59
CA TRP A 232 0.32 10.82 12.29
C TRP A 232 -0.98 11.62 12.16
N GLU A 233 -0.95 12.90 11.81
CA GLU A 233 -2.15 13.72 11.59
C GLU A 233 -2.90 13.31 10.32
N TYR A 234 -2.16 13.00 9.25
CA TYR A 234 -2.72 12.64 7.94
C TYR A 234 -2.78 11.13 7.71
N SER A 235 -2.11 10.36 8.56
CA SER A 235 -2.13 8.90 8.50
C SER A 235 -3.53 8.34 8.77
N LYS A 236 -3.89 7.26 8.09
CA LYS A 236 -5.09 6.45 8.38
C LYS A 236 -4.80 5.27 9.33
N ARG A 237 -3.62 5.25 9.95
CA ARG A 237 -3.22 4.21 10.92
C ARG A 237 -3.95 4.44 12.25
N LEU A 238 -4.40 3.36 12.89
CA LEU A 238 -4.99 3.36 14.23
C LEU A 238 -6.16 4.36 14.37
N MET A 239 -7.02 4.42 13.36
CA MET A 239 -8.27 5.20 13.43
C MET A 239 -9.19 4.61 14.49
N PHE A 240 -10.04 5.44 15.09
CA PHE A 240 -11.14 4.97 15.93
C PHE A 240 -11.93 3.85 15.23
N GLY A 241 -12.21 2.77 15.96
CA GLY A 241 -12.90 1.58 15.45
C GLY A 241 -12.04 0.63 14.59
N SER A 242 -10.77 0.93 14.34
CA SER A 242 -9.88 -0.01 13.63
C SER A 242 -9.71 -1.29 14.44
N LEU A 243 -9.82 -2.44 13.78
CA LEU A 243 -9.55 -3.75 14.38
C LEU A 243 -8.04 -3.94 14.59
N LEU A 244 -7.67 -4.37 15.78
CA LEU A 244 -6.30 -4.72 16.18
C LEU A 244 -6.23 -6.21 16.48
N VAL A 245 -5.09 -6.82 16.12
CA VAL A 245 -4.77 -8.21 16.42
C VAL A 245 -3.47 -8.21 17.21
N PHE A 246 -3.56 -8.54 18.50
CA PHE A 246 -2.40 -8.69 19.37
C PHE A 246 -1.97 -10.14 19.42
N SER A 247 -0.66 -10.35 19.53
CA SER A 247 -0.06 -11.67 19.67
C SER A 247 1.23 -11.54 20.48
N LYS A 248 1.55 -12.60 21.23
CA LYS A 248 2.82 -12.73 21.96
C LYS A 248 3.78 -13.76 21.33
N ASP A 249 3.30 -14.54 20.37
CA ASP A 249 3.90 -15.77 19.86
C ASP A 249 3.78 -15.85 18.32
N ASN A 250 4.08 -14.75 17.63
CA ASN A 250 4.03 -14.67 16.15
C ASN A 250 2.68 -15.11 15.54
N PHE A 251 1.60 -14.75 16.22
CA PHE A 251 0.19 -14.97 15.89
C PHE A 251 -0.28 -16.41 16.04
N GLU A 252 0.47 -17.27 16.75
CA GLU A 252 -0.05 -18.58 17.16
C GLU A 252 -1.22 -18.46 18.14
N SER A 253 -1.23 -17.44 19.00
CA SER A 253 -2.38 -17.03 19.81
C SER A 253 -2.69 -15.55 19.59
N THR A 254 -3.98 -15.23 19.46
CA THR A 254 -4.43 -13.90 19.06
C THR A 254 -5.47 -13.33 20.01
N ILE A 255 -5.36 -12.03 20.29
CA ILE A 255 -6.36 -11.26 21.04
C ILE A 255 -6.83 -10.13 20.14
N PHE A 256 -8.15 -10.04 19.95
CA PHE A 256 -8.76 -8.98 19.15
C PHE A 256 -9.15 -7.80 20.03
N ALA A 257 -8.98 -6.60 19.50
CA ALA A 257 -9.41 -5.37 20.13
C ALA A 257 -9.78 -4.32 19.07
N THR A 258 -10.41 -3.24 19.50
CA THR A 258 -10.68 -2.08 18.66
C THR A 258 -10.02 -0.84 19.24
N VAL A 259 -9.67 0.11 18.37
CA VAL A 259 -9.15 1.40 18.82
C VAL A 259 -10.29 2.25 19.38
N ALA A 260 -10.29 2.45 20.69
CA ALA A 260 -11.27 3.29 21.39
C ALA A 260 -10.97 4.79 21.30
N ASN A 261 -9.69 5.19 21.21
CA ASN A 261 -9.32 6.59 21.07
C ASN A 261 -7.99 6.72 20.33
N ARG A 262 -7.88 7.76 19.51
CA ARG A 262 -6.69 8.10 18.73
C ARG A 262 -6.16 9.47 19.14
N ASP A 263 -5.09 9.46 19.92
CA ASP A 263 -4.37 10.67 20.34
C ASP A 263 -3.05 10.78 19.58
N VAL A 264 -2.96 11.74 18.65
CA VAL A 264 -1.81 11.93 17.76
C VAL A 264 -0.51 12.18 18.55
N GLU A 265 -0.57 12.92 19.65
CA GLU A 265 0.61 13.25 20.45
C GLU A 265 1.11 12.06 21.27
N LYS A 266 0.24 11.11 21.58
CA LYS A 266 0.65 9.81 22.15
C LYS A 266 1.23 8.90 21.08
N LEU A 267 0.62 8.83 19.89
CA LEU A 267 1.12 8.01 18.78
C LEU A 267 2.53 8.41 18.32
N LYS A 268 2.85 9.71 18.33
CA LYS A 268 4.22 10.20 18.07
C LYS A 268 5.25 9.69 19.09
N ARG A 269 4.83 9.30 20.29
CA ARG A 269 5.68 8.81 21.40
C ARG A 269 5.63 7.28 21.58
N GLY A 270 4.80 6.57 20.81
CA GLY A 270 4.54 5.15 20.94
C GLY A 270 3.50 4.82 22.00
#